data_AF-A0A924HEE5-F1
#
_entry.id   AF-A0A924HEE5-F1
#
_cell.length_a   1.000
_cell.length_b   1.000
_cell.length_c   1.000
_cell.angle_alpha   90.00
_cell.angle_beta   90.00
_cell.angle_gamma   90.00
#
_symmetry.space_group_name_H-M   'P 1'
#
loop_
_entity.id
_entity.type
_entity.pdbx_description
1 polymer ?
#
loop_
_entity_poly.entity_id
_entity_poly.type
_entity_poly.pdbx_seq_one_letter_code
_entity_poly.pdbx_strand_id
1 'polypeptide(L)'
;MHVALLRATGDAAGLVSGLCIKSPDHAISPRWVKRVMPALTATVDMADKTTSEGQFDLPYASAHQKIPHVAAHSAVSVGFWRSVGHSHNAFFSESVIDELAIGTGLDALSFRRALLKDAPRHLAVLELAARKAGWGRSLTAGRARGIALHQ
;
A
#
# COMPACT_ATOMS: atom_id res chain seq x y z
N MET A 1 13.68 15.60 2.94
CA MET A 1 12.25 15.41 3.30
C MET A 1 11.85 14.04 2.77
N HIS A 2 11.53 13.06 3.62
CA HIS A 2 11.14 11.72 3.16
C HIS A 2 9.67 11.73 2.74
N VAL A 3 9.37 11.24 1.53
CA VAL A 3 8.02 11.25 0.91
C VAL A 3 7.13 10.13 1.46
N ALA A 4 7.71 9.04 1.98
CA ALA A 4 7.10 8.06 2.87
C ALA A 4 8.23 7.33 3.61
N LEU A 5 8.02 6.93 4.87
CA LEU A 5 8.95 6.08 5.61
C LEU A 5 8.24 4.79 5.99
N LEU A 6 8.73 3.67 5.45
CA LEU A 6 8.20 2.35 5.74
C LEU A 6 9.22 1.54 6.51
N ARG A 7 8.76 0.86 7.57
CA ARG A 7 9.58 -0.04 8.39
C ARG A 7 8.81 -1.33 8.60
N ALA A 8 9.50 -2.45 8.45
CA ALA A 8 8.98 -3.76 8.80
C ALA A 8 9.90 -4.43 9.81
N THR A 9 9.32 -5.23 10.70
CA THR A 9 10.06 -6.15 11.57
C THR A 9 9.77 -7.58 11.14
N GLY A 10 10.80 -8.42 11.08
CA GLY A 10 10.66 -9.85 10.83
C GLY A 10 10.43 -10.63 12.12
N ASP A 11 9.74 -11.75 12.04
CA ASP A 11 9.81 -12.81 13.05
C ASP A 11 11.00 -13.76 12.79
N ALA A 12 11.17 -14.78 13.63
CA ALA A 12 12.25 -15.77 13.48
C ALA A 12 12.18 -16.58 12.18
N ALA A 13 11.04 -16.58 11.49
CA ALA A 13 10.84 -17.23 10.18
C ALA A 13 11.05 -16.27 8.99
N GLY A 14 11.42 -15.01 9.26
CA GLY A 14 11.60 -13.99 8.23
C GLY A 14 10.30 -13.41 7.68
N LEU A 15 9.16 -13.66 8.33
CA LEU A 15 7.87 -13.08 7.94
C LEU A 15 7.60 -11.77 8.68
N VAL A 16 6.80 -10.89 8.09
CA VAL A 16 6.50 -9.56 8.64
C VAL A 16 5.64 -9.68 9.89
N SER A 17 6.22 -9.36 11.06
CA SER A 17 5.53 -9.34 12.36
C SER A 17 4.96 -7.96 12.69
N GLY A 18 5.58 -6.90 12.19
CA GLY A 18 5.19 -5.52 12.44
C GLY A 18 5.42 -4.64 11.22
N LEU A 19 4.47 -3.74 10.94
CA LEU A 19 4.50 -2.83 9.81
C LEU A 19 4.24 -1.39 10.28
N CYS A 20 5.14 -0.47 9.94
CA CYS A 20 4.96 0.95 10.18
C CYS A 20 5.06 1.72 8.86
N ILE A 21 3.97 2.37 8.44
CA ILE A 21 3.91 3.18 7.22
C ILE A 21 3.63 4.63 7.61
N LYS A 22 4.65 5.49 7.56
CA LYS A 22 4.49 6.92 7.81
C LYS A 22 4.46 7.69 6.50
N SER A 23 3.33 8.32 6.17
CA SER A 23 3.21 9.16 4.97
C SER A 23 2.83 10.61 5.31
N PRO A 24 3.58 11.59 4.75
CA PRO A 24 3.11 12.96 4.61
C PRO A 24 2.33 13.15 3.29
N ASP A 25 1.01 13.30 3.36
CA ASP A 25 0.16 13.50 2.19
C ASP A 25 -0.83 14.66 2.39
N HIS A 26 -1.38 15.17 1.29
CA HIS A 26 -2.41 16.21 1.37
C HIS A 26 -3.72 15.64 1.90
N ALA A 27 -4.33 16.29 2.89
CA ALA A 27 -5.70 16.01 3.28
C ALA A 27 -6.66 16.50 2.18
N ILE A 28 -7.14 15.59 1.33
CA ILE A 28 -7.97 15.88 0.17
C ILE A 28 -9.37 16.30 0.61
N SER A 29 -9.98 15.57 1.53
CA SER A 29 -11.37 15.76 1.97
C SER A 29 -11.63 17.17 2.53
N PRO A 30 -10.92 17.65 3.57
CA PRO A 30 -11.16 18.98 4.12
C PRO A 30 -10.91 20.10 3.10
N ARG A 31 -9.93 19.93 2.21
CA ARG A 31 -9.58 20.95 1.20
C ARG A 31 -10.59 21.00 0.07
N TRP A 32 -11.06 19.85 -0.37
CA TRP A 32 -12.11 19.76 -1.38
C TRP A 32 -13.43 20.33 -0.83
N VAL A 33 -13.84 19.96 0.39
CA VAL A 33 -15.06 20.48 1.02
C VAL A 33 -14.98 22.00 1.21
N LYS A 34 -13.87 22.52 1.73
CA LYS A 34 -13.68 23.98 1.88
C LYS A 34 -13.90 24.75 0.58
N ARG A 35 -13.53 24.15 -0.55
CA ARG A 35 -13.65 24.77 -1.88
C ARG A 35 -15.05 24.60 -2.49
N VAL A 36 -15.67 23.43 -2.34
CA VAL A 36 -16.90 23.06 -3.07
C VAL A 36 -18.16 23.24 -2.22
N MET A 37 -18.07 23.07 -0.90
CA MET A 37 -19.18 23.13 0.04
C MET A 37 -18.75 23.91 1.30
N PRO A 38 -18.45 25.22 1.19
CA PRO A 38 -17.87 25.99 2.29
C PRO A 38 -18.72 26.01 3.56
N ALA A 39 -20.05 25.92 3.43
CA ALA A 39 -20.99 25.84 4.56
C ALA A 39 -20.78 24.60 5.45
N LEU A 40 -20.12 23.55 4.95
CA LEU A 40 -19.84 22.32 5.69
C LEU A 40 -18.42 22.29 6.28
N THR A 41 -17.55 23.27 5.97
CA THR A 41 -16.10 23.21 6.28
C THR A 41 -15.79 22.93 7.76
N ALA A 42 -16.52 23.55 8.68
CA ALA A 42 -16.30 23.39 10.12
C ALA A 42 -16.58 21.96 10.63
N THR A 43 -17.30 21.15 9.85
CA THR A 43 -17.61 19.75 10.20
C THR A 43 -16.60 18.73 9.66
N VAL A 44 -15.69 19.16 8.76
CA VAL A 44 -14.79 18.25 8.01
C VAL A 44 -13.31 18.48 8.33
N ASP A 45 -12.98 19.33 9.32
CA ASP A 45 -11.61 19.51 9.84
C ASP A 45 -11.22 18.36 10.80
N MET A 46 -11.41 17.13 10.34
CA MET A 46 -11.15 15.88 11.06
C MET A 46 -10.05 15.09 10.36
N ALA A 47 -9.53 14.06 11.03
CA ALA A 47 -8.54 13.15 10.44
C ALA A 47 -9.06 12.60 9.10
N ASP A 48 -8.37 12.96 8.02
CA ASP A 48 -8.75 12.57 6.67
C ASP A 48 -8.22 11.16 6.36
N LYS A 49 -9.09 10.15 6.44
CA LYS A 49 -8.71 8.76 6.17
C LYS A 49 -8.32 8.53 4.72
N THR A 50 -8.83 9.35 3.79
CA THR A 50 -8.63 9.14 2.35
C THR A 50 -7.17 9.25 1.93
N THR A 51 -6.31 9.82 2.78
CA THR A 51 -4.87 9.94 2.53
C THR A 51 -4.09 8.67 2.87
N SER A 52 -4.64 7.82 3.75
CA SER A 52 -4.01 6.58 4.23
C SER A 52 -4.66 5.31 3.67
N GLU A 53 -5.71 5.47 2.86
CA GLU A 53 -6.34 4.40 2.08
C GLU A 53 -5.29 3.58 1.32
N GLY A 54 -5.42 2.26 1.34
CA GLY A 54 -4.46 1.35 0.73
C GLY A 54 -3.21 1.09 1.56
N GLN A 55 -3.04 1.72 2.73
CA GLN A 55 -1.98 1.42 3.69
C GLN A 55 -2.49 0.62 4.89
N PHE A 56 -3.70 0.92 5.40
CA PHE A 56 -4.25 0.31 6.63
C PHE A 56 -5.14 -0.90 6.40
N ASP A 57 -5.53 -1.12 5.16
CA ASP A 57 -6.44 -2.16 4.70
C ASP A 57 -5.73 -3.14 3.75
N LEU A 58 -4.41 -3.25 3.88
CA LEU A 58 -3.62 -4.23 3.14
C LEU A 58 -4.11 -5.65 3.44
N PRO A 59 -4.19 -6.53 2.42
CA PRO A 59 -4.68 -7.90 2.60
C PRO A 59 -3.68 -8.82 3.30
N TYR A 60 -2.48 -8.34 3.61
CA TYR A 60 -1.40 -9.11 4.21
C TYR A 60 -1.54 -9.22 5.73
N ALA A 61 -1.45 -10.44 6.23
CA ALA A 61 -1.37 -10.70 7.65
C ALA A 61 -0.11 -10.05 8.23
N SER A 62 -0.32 -9.19 9.22
CA SER A 62 0.73 -8.66 10.10
C SER A 62 0.14 -8.51 11.49
N ALA A 63 0.87 -8.98 12.50
CA ALA A 63 0.36 -8.99 13.88
C ALA A 63 0.20 -7.56 14.44
N HIS A 64 1.03 -6.63 13.98
CA HIS A 64 1.04 -5.24 14.45
C HIS A 64 1.19 -4.26 13.29
N GLN A 65 0.30 -3.27 13.23
CA GLN A 65 0.36 -2.20 12.23
C GLN A 65 0.31 -0.82 12.90
N LYS A 66 1.13 0.11 12.41
CA LYS A 66 1.12 1.51 12.82
C LYS A 66 1.21 2.42 11.60
N ILE A 67 0.17 3.20 11.34
CA ILE A 67 0.06 3.97 10.09
C ILE A 67 -0.14 5.45 10.42
N PRO A 68 0.93 6.15 10.85
CA PRO A 68 0.85 7.57 11.16
C PRO A 68 0.82 8.40 9.87
N HIS A 69 -0.22 9.21 9.71
CA HIS A 69 -0.32 10.18 8.65
C HIS A 69 -0.01 11.61 9.14
N VAL A 70 0.65 12.40 8.30
CA VAL A 70 0.88 13.84 8.54
C VAL A 70 0.27 14.63 7.40
N ALA A 71 -0.78 15.42 7.69
CA ALA A 71 -1.41 16.26 6.69
C ALA A 71 -0.44 17.37 6.23
N ALA A 72 0.02 17.28 4.98
CA ALA A 72 0.85 18.28 4.35
C ALA A 72 -0.02 19.36 3.68
N HIS A 73 0.40 20.62 3.78
CA HIS A 73 -0.25 21.74 3.10
C HIS A 73 0.57 22.19 1.88
N SER A 74 -0.10 22.41 0.75
CA SER A 74 0.49 22.99 -0.47
C SER A 74 -0.35 24.16 -0.97
N ALA A 75 0.27 25.15 -1.62
CA ALA A 75 -0.44 26.23 -2.29
C ALA A 75 -1.33 25.73 -3.44
N VAL A 76 -0.99 24.57 -4.02
CA VAL A 76 -1.80 23.94 -5.08
C VAL A 76 -3.05 23.29 -4.46
N SER A 77 -4.20 23.53 -5.09
CA SER A 77 -5.46 22.92 -4.67
C SER A 77 -5.52 21.46 -5.11
N VAL A 78 -5.86 20.57 -4.19
CA VAL A 78 -6.04 19.13 -4.44
C VAL A 78 -7.52 18.77 -4.52
N GLY A 79 -7.82 17.59 -5.05
CA GLY A 79 -9.17 17.04 -5.14
C GLY A 79 -9.12 15.53 -5.33
N PHE A 80 -10.28 14.90 -5.34
CA PHE A 80 -10.38 13.46 -5.56
C PHE A 80 -9.93 13.09 -6.98
N TRP A 81 -9.05 12.10 -7.06
CA TRP A 81 -8.67 11.41 -8.30
C TRP A 81 -9.14 9.95 -8.23
N ARG A 82 -9.10 9.22 -9.35
CA ARG A 82 -9.47 7.80 -9.39
C ARG A 82 -8.69 7.01 -8.32
N SER A 83 -9.42 6.29 -7.47
CA SER A 83 -8.90 5.51 -6.34
C SER A 83 -8.33 6.33 -5.17
N VAL A 84 -8.41 7.66 -5.20
CA VAL A 84 -7.99 8.56 -4.10
C VAL A 84 -6.65 8.11 -3.49
N GLY A 85 -6.59 7.69 -2.22
CA GLY A 85 -5.34 7.28 -1.57
C GLY A 85 -4.78 5.97 -2.09
N HIS A 86 -5.64 4.99 -2.40
CA HIS A 86 -5.26 3.68 -2.93
C HIS A 86 -4.35 3.79 -4.17
N SER A 87 -4.58 4.81 -5.01
CA SER A 87 -3.85 4.96 -6.29
C SER A 87 -2.34 5.10 -6.13
N HIS A 88 -1.87 5.85 -5.12
CA HIS A 88 -0.45 6.05 -4.86
C HIS A 88 0.05 5.16 -3.72
N ASN A 89 -0.77 4.91 -2.71
CA ASN A 89 -0.38 4.11 -1.57
C ASN A 89 -0.17 2.63 -1.92
N ALA A 90 -0.89 2.11 -2.92
CA ALA A 90 -0.63 0.77 -3.46
C ALA A 90 0.81 0.63 -3.96
N PHE A 91 1.32 1.63 -4.69
CA PHE A 91 2.68 1.61 -5.22
C PHE A 91 3.70 1.53 -4.09
N PHE A 92 3.59 2.39 -3.08
CA PHE A 92 4.53 2.40 -1.96
C PHE A 92 4.46 1.11 -1.15
N SER A 93 3.26 0.63 -0.82
CA SER A 93 3.08 -0.58 -0.02
C SER A 93 3.61 -1.81 -0.76
N GLU A 94 3.24 -2.00 -2.03
CA GLU A 94 3.67 -3.16 -2.81
C GLU A 94 5.17 -3.14 -3.15
N SER A 95 5.76 -1.95 -3.36
CA SER A 95 7.21 -1.82 -3.55
C SER A 95 7.95 -2.30 -2.31
N VAL A 96 7.46 -1.96 -1.11
CA VAL A 96 8.09 -2.42 0.13
C VAL A 96 7.91 -3.92 0.34
N ILE A 97 6.76 -4.50 -0.02
CA ILE A 97 6.60 -5.96 0.01
C ILE A 97 7.63 -6.65 -0.92
N ASP A 98 7.92 -6.08 -2.10
CA ASP A 98 8.98 -6.58 -2.97
C ASP A 98 10.38 -6.42 -2.35
N GLU A 99 10.69 -5.27 -1.75
CA GLU A 99 11.96 -5.06 -1.05
C GLU A 99 12.15 -6.04 0.12
N LEU A 100 11.08 -6.36 0.84
CA LEU A 100 11.12 -7.36 1.92
C LEU A 100 11.31 -8.78 1.39
N ALA A 101 10.67 -9.13 0.27
CA ALA A 101 10.90 -10.40 -0.40
C ALA A 101 12.38 -10.54 -0.83
N ILE A 102 12.95 -9.49 -1.44
CA ILE A 102 14.37 -9.45 -1.82
C ILE A 102 15.26 -9.57 -0.59
N GLY A 103 14.99 -8.79 0.46
CA GLY A 103 15.76 -8.79 1.71
C GLY A 103 15.75 -10.12 2.46
N THR A 104 14.71 -10.94 2.27
CA THR A 104 14.59 -12.29 2.84
C THR A 104 15.07 -13.39 1.90
N GLY A 105 15.47 -13.05 0.66
CA GLY A 105 15.86 -14.02 -0.37
C GLY A 105 14.70 -14.88 -0.89
N LEU A 106 13.46 -14.48 -0.62
CA LEU A 106 12.26 -15.18 -1.06
C LEU A 106 11.77 -14.62 -2.40
N ASP A 107 11.25 -15.49 -3.26
CA ASP A 107 10.55 -15.08 -4.48
C ASP A 107 9.31 -14.23 -4.13
N ALA A 108 9.08 -13.14 -4.87
CA ALA A 108 8.04 -12.14 -4.58
C ALA A 108 6.61 -12.71 -4.51
N LEU A 109 6.30 -13.72 -5.32
CA LEU A 109 5.02 -14.43 -5.27
C LEU A 109 4.94 -15.32 -4.02
N SER A 110 6.00 -16.06 -3.72
CA SER A 110 6.09 -16.95 -2.56
C SER A 110 5.99 -16.17 -1.24
N PHE A 111 6.62 -15.00 -1.17
CA PHE A 111 6.53 -14.09 -0.03
C PHE A 111 5.09 -13.62 0.20
N ARG A 112 4.41 -13.11 -0.84
CA ARG A 112 3.01 -12.67 -0.74
C ARG A 112 2.07 -13.81 -0.35
N ARG A 113 2.26 -15.02 -0.89
CA ARG A 113 1.47 -16.21 -0.51
C ARG A 113 1.55 -16.49 0.99
N ALA A 114 2.74 -16.36 1.60
CA ALA A 114 2.93 -16.59 3.02
C ALA A 114 2.17 -15.57 3.89
N LEU A 115 1.98 -14.35 3.38
CA LEU A 115 1.25 -13.28 4.05
C LEU A 115 -0.28 -13.32 3.84
N LEU A 116 -0.78 -14.09 2.87
CA LEU A 116 -2.20 -14.11 2.48
C LEU A 116 -3.00 -15.29 3.06
N LYS A 117 -2.51 -15.92 4.14
CA LYS A 117 -3.13 -17.12 4.74
C LYS A 117 -4.59 -16.89 5.14
N ASP A 118 -4.90 -15.70 5.67
CA ASP A 118 -6.25 -15.34 6.13
C ASP A 118 -7.08 -14.62 5.05
N ALA A 119 -6.55 -14.54 3.82
CA ALA A 119 -7.17 -13.82 2.70
C ALA A 119 -7.35 -14.73 1.47
N PRO A 120 -8.19 -15.79 1.55
CA PRO A 120 -8.26 -16.83 0.54
C PRO A 120 -8.66 -16.34 -0.86
N ARG A 121 -9.51 -15.30 -0.94
CA ARG A 121 -9.89 -14.68 -2.23
C ARG A 121 -8.70 -13.99 -2.89
N HIS A 122 -7.93 -13.24 -2.10
CA HIS A 122 -6.73 -12.55 -2.58
C HIS A 122 -5.67 -13.55 -3.05
N LEU A 123 -5.44 -14.60 -2.25
CA LEU A 123 -4.54 -15.69 -2.62
C LEU A 123 -4.97 -16.34 -3.94
N ALA A 124 -6.26 -16.64 -4.11
CA ALA A 124 -6.78 -17.25 -5.35
C ALA A 124 -6.54 -16.38 -6.59
N VAL A 125 -6.73 -15.05 -6.47
CA VAL A 125 -6.47 -14.10 -7.57
C VAL A 125 -4.99 -14.02 -7.89
N LEU A 126 -4.14 -13.91 -6.87
CA LEU A 126 -2.68 -13.86 -7.02
C LEU A 126 -2.16 -15.13 -7.72
N GLU A 127 -2.62 -16.29 -7.27
CA GLU A 127 -2.32 -17.59 -7.85
C GLU A 127 -2.75 -17.71 -9.31
N LEU A 128 -3.97 -17.26 -9.62
CA LEU A 128 -4.48 -17.27 -10.98
C LEU A 128 -3.66 -16.38 -11.90
N ALA A 129 -3.31 -15.16 -11.45
CA ALA A 129 -2.48 -14.23 -12.19
C ALA A 129 -1.09 -14.82 -12.45
N ALA A 130 -0.45 -15.39 -11.41
CA ALA A 130 0.85 -16.03 -11.53
C ALA A 130 0.85 -17.20 -12.52
N ARG A 131 -0.15 -18.09 -12.43
CA ARG A 131 -0.30 -19.21 -13.37
C ARG A 131 -0.47 -18.73 -14.81
N LYS A 132 -1.37 -17.78 -15.05
CA LYS A 132 -1.62 -17.24 -16.39
C LYS A 132 -0.42 -16.47 -16.95
N ALA A 133 0.34 -15.80 -16.10
CA ALA A 133 1.56 -15.12 -16.49
C ALA A 133 2.73 -16.10 -16.76
N GLY A 134 2.62 -17.37 -16.38
CA GLY A 134 3.71 -18.35 -16.44
C GLY A 134 4.83 -18.01 -15.47
N TRP A 135 4.50 -17.59 -14.24
CA TRP A 135 5.47 -17.30 -13.18
C TRP A 135 6.42 -18.49 -12.97
N GLY A 136 7.70 -18.22 -12.70
CA GLY A 136 8.75 -19.24 -12.58
C GLY A 136 9.31 -19.76 -13.92
N ARG A 137 8.68 -19.49 -15.06
CA ARG A 137 9.30 -19.77 -16.37
C ARG A 137 10.42 -18.78 -16.66
N SER A 138 11.52 -19.28 -17.20
CA SER A 138 12.64 -18.47 -17.69
C SER A 138 12.15 -17.42 -18.69
N LEU A 139 12.61 -16.19 -18.50
CA LEU A 139 12.34 -15.09 -19.40
C LEU A 139 13.49 -14.95 -20.40
N THR A 140 13.19 -14.47 -21.60
CA THR A 140 14.23 -14.07 -22.56
C THR A 140 15.08 -12.96 -21.97
N ALA A 141 16.38 -12.94 -22.30
CA ALA A 141 17.29 -11.89 -21.85
C ALA A 141 16.72 -10.48 -22.12
N GLY A 142 16.91 -9.58 -21.15
CA GLY A 142 16.38 -8.21 -21.20
C GLY A 142 14.89 -8.06 -20.83
N ARG A 143 14.23 -9.11 -20.35
CA ARG A 143 12.83 -9.04 -19.86
C ARG A 143 12.73 -9.39 -18.38
N ALA A 144 11.83 -8.71 -17.69
CA ALA A 144 11.49 -8.95 -16.30
C ALA A 144 9.97 -9.15 -16.14
N ARG A 145 9.56 -9.67 -14.99
CA ARG A 145 8.15 -9.84 -14.62
C ARG A 145 7.99 -9.40 -13.16
N GLY A 146 6.97 -8.58 -12.91
CA GLY A 146 6.57 -8.16 -11.57
C GLY A 146 5.17 -8.69 -11.23
N ILE A 147 4.85 -8.72 -9.95
CA ILE A 147 3.51 -9.06 -9.46
C ILE A 147 3.19 -8.18 -8.25
N ALA A 148 1.95 -7.71 -8.18
CA ALA A 148 1.46 -6.89 -7.09
C ALA A 148 -0.01 -7.24 -6.82
N LEU A 149 -0.47 -6.96 -5.61
CA LEU A 149 -1.85 -7.20 -5.19
C LEU A 149 -2.40 -5.98 -4.44
N HIS A 150 -3.56 -5.49 -4.89
CA HIS A 150 -4.24 -4.37 -4.25
C HIS A 150 -5.75 -4.46 -4.49
N GLN A 151 -6.56 -3.99 -3.53
CA GLN A 151 -8.02 -3.91 -3.62
C GLN A 151 -8.50 -2.56 -3.12
#